data_AF-A0A524FZD4-F1
#
_entry.id   AF-A0A524FZD4-F1
#
_cell.length_a   1.000
_cell.length_b   1.000
_cell.length_c   1.000
_cell.angle_alpha   90.00
_cell.angle_beta   90.00
_cell.angle_gamma   90.00
#
_symmetry.space_group_name_H-M   'P 1'
#
loop_
_entity.id
_entity.type
_entity.pdbx_description
1 polymer ?
#
loop_
_entity_poly.entity_id
_entity_poly.type
_entity_poly.pdbx_seq_one_letter_code
_entity_poly.pdbx_strand_id
1 'polypeptide(L)'
;MSVTQKQKRILICVVYNLILEFWVHSILGFLNPVLTISLLFLYLSYFSMLEDLVVRYKLRDHHVLLIGFIFGLFHEIFTTGSMFTEPTFLGINIIILFLANVFWWGILQSIFGLYFANTIVERSEVDKKMGPIGWILALAFNILLFLGRILEGTLPSGSILGYTLSLIILGVAVALFIVIKKPEEELEIEQIRFINILLKVQIVICLVMGFVLIFIIGIIALYLFILWSIFTGIIYIIFAIKGKRFIGIVRSTD
;
A
#
# COMPACT_ATOMS: atom_id res chain seq x y z
N MET A 1 -15.18 -4.41 25.00
CA MET A 1 -15.43 -4.98 23.66
C MET A 1 -14.16 -5.70 23.21
N SER A 2 -14.25 -6.95 22.77
CA SER A 2 -13.09 -7.68 22.22
C SER A 2 -12.79 -7.20 20.80
N VAL A 3 -11.50 -7.10 20.46
CA VAL A 3 -11.03 -6.75 19.11
C VAL A 3 -11.31 -7.92 18.17
N THR A 4 -12.01 -7.67 17.06
CA THR A 4 -12.34 -8.71 16.07
C THR A 4 -11.11 -9.16 15.29
N GLN A 5 -11.12 -10.36 14.68
CA GLN A 5 -10.00 -10.85 13.87
C GLN A 5 -9.68 -9.91 12.70
N LYS A 6 -10.72 -9.40 12.02
CA LYS A 6 -10.60 -8.33 11.03
C LYS A 6 -9.85 -7.10 11.53
N GLN A 7 -10.20 -6.59 12.72
CA GLN A 7 -9.52 -5.43 13.30
C GLN A 7 -8.04 -5.73 13.61
N LYS A 8 -7.72 -6.94 14.08
CA LYS A 8 -6.33 -7.36 14.31
C LYS A 8 -5.54 -7.40 13.00
N ARG A 9 -6.09 -7.99 11.92
CA ARG A 9 -5.42 -8.00 10.60
C ARG A 9 -5.16 -6.60 10.08
N ILE A 10 -6.15 -5.71 10.17
CA ILE A 10 -5.99 -4.30 9.77
C ILE A 10 -4.86 -3.66 10.56
N LEU A 11 -4.84 -3.84 11.89
CA LEU A 11 -3.78 -3.28 12.74
C LEU A 11 -2.39 -3.84 12.38
N ILE A 12 -2.29 -5.13 12.08
CA ILE A 12 -1.02 -5.74 11.63
C ILE A 12 -0.57 -5.13 10.30
N CYS A 13 -1.48 -4.95 9.33
CA CYS A 13 -1.16 -4.28 8.07
C CYS A 13 -0.69 -2.84 8.30
N VAL A 14 -1.35 -2.11 9.20
CA VAL A 14 -0.98 -0.74 9.58
C VAL A 14 0.41 -0.71 10.19
N VAL A 15 0.70 -1.55 11.18
CA VAL A 15 2.03 -1.63 11.81
C VAL A 15 3.11 -1.99 10.79
N TYR A 16 2.85 -2.98 9.95
CA TYR A 16 3.77 -3.37 8.87
C TYR A 16 4.08 -2.17 7.94
N ASN A 17 3.05 -1.42 7.54
CA ASN A 17 3.24 -0.25 6.67
C ASN A 17 3.94 0.92 7.38
N LEU A 18 3.65 1.16 8.67
CA LEU A 18 4.38 2.13 9.47
C LEU A 18 5.87 1.77 9.59
N ILE A 19 6.23 0.48 9.62
CA ILE A 19 7.64 0.04 9.57
C ILE A 19 8.26 0.37 8.20
N LEU A 20 7.52 0.20 7.10
CA LEU A 20 8.01 0.60 5.78
C LEU A 20 8.21 2.12 5.69
N GLU A 21 7.30 2.91 6.25
CA GLU A 21 7.42 4.37 6.30
C GLU A 21 8.51 4.84 7.26
N PHE A 22 8.76 4.10 8.35
CA PHE A 22 9.83 4.37 9.30
C PHE A 22 11.20 4.40 8.61
N TRP A 23 11.37 3.57 7.58
CA TRP A 23 12.51 3.66 6.69
C TRP A 23 12.53 5.00 5.93
N VAL A 24 11.44 5.37 5.24
CA VAL A 24 11.39 6.58 4.39
C VAL A 24 11.74 7.83 5.20
N HIS A 25 11.14 7.93 6.38
CA HIS A 25 11.14 9.15 7.17
C HIS A 25 12.18 9.17 8.30
N SER A 26 12.84 8.03 8.57
CA SER A 26 13.69 7.79 9.73
C SER A 26 12.99 7.97 11.08
N ILE A 27 13.70 7.69 12.17
CA ILE A 27 13.21 7.99 13.52
C ILE A 27 12.88 9.47 13.71
N LEU A 28 13.65 10.39 13.11
CA LEU A 28 13.43 11.83 13.28
C LEU A 28 12.11 12.27 12.65
N GLY A 29 11.76 11.71 11.48
CA GLY A 29 10.46 11.96 10.87
C GLY A 29 9.32 11.41 11.71
N PHE A 30 9.47 10.21 12.29
CA PHE A 30 8.44 9.61 13.15
C PHE A 30 8.28 10.31 14.51
N LEU A 31 9.26 11.08 14.95
CA LEU A 31 9.10 11.96 16.11
C LEU A 31 8.21 13.18 15.81
N ASN A 32 7.90 13.48 14.54
CA ASN A 32 6.88 14.45 14.19
C ASN A 32 5.48 13.84 14.44
N PRO A 33 4.74 14.30 15.45
CA PRO A 33 3.46 13.68 15.82
C PRO A 33 2.41 13.85 14.72
N VAL A 34 2.45 14.95 13.95
CA VAL A 34 1.49 15.19 12.86
C VAL A 34 1.70 14.16 11.75
N LEU A 35 2.94 13.94 11.32
CA LEU A 35 3.25 12.92 10.31
C LEU A 35 2.83 11.53 10.78
N THR A 36 3.24 11.14 11.99
CA THR A 36 2.98 9.80 12.54
C THR A 36 1.48 9.53 12.69
N ILE A 37 0.72 10.50 13.21
CA ILE A 37 -0.73 10.38 13.33
C ILE A 37 -1.38 10.33 11.95
N SER A 38 -0.95 11.18 11.00
CA SER A 38 -1.47 11.15 9.63
C SER A 38 -1.23 9.82 8.95
N LEU A 39 -0.02 9.25 9.06
CA LEU A 39 0.30 7.93 8.50
C LEU A 39 -0.51 6.81 9.17
N LEU A 40 -0.69 6.87 10.50
CA LEU A 40 -1.50 5.89 11.22
C LEU A 40 -2.94 5.86 10.69
N PHE A 41 -3.59 7.02 10.58
CA PHE A 41 -4.96 7.10 10.09
C PHE A 41 -5.06 6.86 8.58
N LEU A 42 -4.02 7.21 7.82
CA LEU A 42 -3.91 6.91 6.40
C LEU A 42 -3.99 5.40 6.17
N TYR A 43 -3.11 4.63 6.81
CA TYR A 43 -3.13 3.17 6.68
C TYR A 43 -4.36 2.55 7.32
N LEU A 44 -4.85 3.07 8.44
CA LEU A 44 -6.05 2.54 9.08
C LEU A 44 -7.27 2.68 8.15
N SER A 45 -7.44 3.85 7.51
CA SER A 45 -8.51 4.08 6.55
C SER A 45 -8.32 3.22 5.29
N TYR A 46 -7.10 3.17 4.75
CA TYR A 46 -6.76 2.37 3.58
C TYR A 46 -7.04 0.88 3.78
N PHE A 47 -6.48 0.26 4.82
CA PHE A 47 -6.67 -1.17 5.07
C PHE A 47 -8.07 -1.52 5.54
N SER A 48 -8.80 -0.60 6.17
CA SER A 48 -10.22 -0.82 6.46
C SER A 48 -11.05 -0.95 5.18
N MET A 49 -10.80 -0.08 4.20
CA MET A 49 -11.45 -0.12 2.88
C MET A 49 -11.00 -1.34 2.08
N LEU A 50 -9.69 -1.57 1.98
CA LEU A 50 -9.12 -2.69 1.23
C LEU A 50 -9.60 -4.04 1.78
N GLU A 51 -9.59 -4.22 3.10
CA GLU A 51 -10.08 -5.46 3.72
C GLU A 51 -11.58 -5.65 3.50
N ASP A 52 -12.38 -4.58 3.50
CA ASP A 52 -13.80 -4.68 3.10
C ASP A 52 -13.96 -5.12 1.65
N LEU A 53 -13.20 -4.53 0.73
CA LEU A 53 -13.26 -4.88 -0.69
C LEU A 53 -12.84 -6.34 -0.92
N VAL A 54 -11.76 -6.79 -0.27
CA VAL A 54 -11.28 -8.17 -0.37
C VAL A 54 -12.34 -9.15 0.12
N VAL A 55 -12.93 -8.93 1.30
CA VAL A 55 -13.99 -9.80 1.83
C VAL A 55 -15.27 -9.72 1.00
N ARG A 56 -15.65 -8.52 0.52
CA ARG A 56 -16.91 -8.30 -0.20
C ARG A 56 -16.89 -8.86 -1.62
N TYR A 57 -15.78 -8.73 -2.33
CA TYR A 57 -15.66 -9.06 -3.75
C TYR A 57 -14.72 -10.25 -4.02
N LYS A 58 -14.22 -10.93 -2.97
CA LYS A 58 -13.30 -12.07 -3.09
C LYS A 58 -12.09 -11.75 -3.98
N LEU A 59 -11.48 -10.59 -3.71
CA LEU A 59 -10.43 -10.03 -4.55
C LEU A 59 -9.16 -10.89 -4.57
N ARG A 60 -8.62 -11.08 -5.77
CA ARG A 60 -7.30 -11.68 -6.01
C ARG A 60 -6.16 -10.65 -5.95
N ASP A 61 -4.93 -11.15 -5.96
CA ASP A 61 -3.72 -10.32 -5.86
C ASP A 61 -3.66 -9.19 -6.91
N HIS A 62 -4.06 -9.44 -8.16
CA HIS A 62 -4.05 -8.40 -9.20
C HIS A 62 -5.09 -7.29 -8.95
N HIS A 63 -6.20 -7.61 -8.29
CA HIS A 63 -7.18 -6.61 -7.87
C HIS A 63 -6.63 -5.76 -6.72
N VAL A 64 -5.96 -6.40 -5.75
CA VAL A 64 -5.28 -5.71 -4.65
C VAL A 64 -4.16 -4.82 -5.17
N LEU A 65 -3.38 -5.31 -6.13
CA LEU A 65 -2.35 -4.53 -6.83
C LEU A 65 -2.95 -3.28 -7.47
N LEU A 66 -4.07 -3.43 -8.18
CA LEU A 66 -4.75 -2.31 -8.83
C LEU A 66 -5.35 -1.32 -7.83
N ILE A 67 -5.91 -1.78 -6.71
CA ILE A 67 -6.38 -0.88 -5.63
C ILE A 67 -5.21 -0.13 -5.01
N GLY A 68 -4.10 -0.82 -4.73
CA GLY A 68 -2.86 -0.19 -4.25
C GLY A 68 -2.35 0.85 -5.24
N PHE A 69 -2.36 0.55 -6.54
CA PHE A 69 -2.02 1.50 -7.58
C PHE A 69 -2.93 2.73 -7.60
N ILE A 70 -4.26 2.55 -7.53
CA ILE A 70 -5.24 3.65 -7.50
C ILE A 70 -5.00 4.55 -6.28
N PHE A 71 -4.81 3.94 -5.11
CA PHE A 71 -4.63 4.65 -3.86
C PHE A 71 -3.27 5.38 -3.82
N GLY A 72 -2.20 4.70 -4.24
CA GLY A 72 -0.88 5.29 -4.39
C GLY A 72 -0.92 6.47 -5.36
N LEU A 73 -1.62 6.34 -6.49
CA LEU A 73 -1.64 7.38 -7.52
C LEU A 73 -2.39 8.61 -7.02
N PHE A 74 -3.48 8.41 -6.27
CA PHE A 74 -4.15 9.50 -5.58
C PHE A 74 -3.18 10.25 -4.65
N HIS A 75 -2.41 9.52 -3.84
CA HIS A 75 -1.42 10.13 -2.94
C HIS A 75 -0.28 10.82 -3.68
N GLU A 76 0.21 10.25 -4.79
CA GLU A 76 1.24 10.85 -5.62
C GLU A 76 0.78 12.17 -6.25
N ILE A 77 -0.46 12.23 -6.73
CA ILE A 77 -1.01 13.45 -7.34
C ILE A 77 -1.21 14.55 -6.29
N PHE A 78 -1.74 14.19 -5.11
CA PHE A 78 -2.35 15.15 -4.20
C PHE A 78 -1.58 15.38 -2.90
N THR A 79 -0.61 14.52 -2.55
CA THR A 79 0.11 14.60 -1.28
C THR A 79 1.63 14.63 -1.41
N THR A 80 2.24 13.69 -2.12
CA THR A 80 3.71 13.58 -2.19
C THR A 80 4.28 14.31 -3.39
N GLY A 81 3.62 14.21 -4.55
CA GLY A 81 4.09 14.87 -5.77
C GLY A 81 5.32 14.25 -6.40
N SER A 82 5.79 13.10 -5.92
CA SER A 82 7.12 12.60 -6.27
C SER A 82 7.21 12.25 -7.77
N MET A 83 6.10 11.80 -8.36
CA MET A 83 5.97 11.57 -9.80
C MET A 83 6.11 12.83 -10.67
N PHE A 84 6.12 14.04 -10.11
CA PHE A 84 6.34 15.29 -10.85
C PHE A 84 7.79 15.78 -10.78
N THR A 85 8.68 15.03 -10.12
CA THR A 85 10.10 15.38 -10.03
C THR A 85 10.86 15.02 -11.31
N GLU A 86 11.76 15.91 -11.74
CA GLU A 86 12.57 15.69 -12.94
C GLU A 86 13.47 14.44 -12.80
N PRO A 87 13.73 13.69 -13.89
CA PRO A 87 13.31 13.96 -15.28
C PRO A 87 11.83 13.58 -15.56
N THR A 88 11.09 14.45 -16.25
CA THR A 88 9.69 14.20 -16.64
C THR A 88 9.51 13.99 -18.15
N PHE A 89 8.60 13.09 -18.54
CA PHE A 89 8.09 12.94 -19.90
C PHE A 89 6.60 13.25 -19.90
N LEU A 90 6.18 14.21 -20.74
CA LEU A 90 4.82 14.77 -20.72
C LEU A 90 4.39 15.27 -19.33
N GLY A 91 5.35 15.73 -18.52
CA GLY A 91 5.11 16.23 -17.17
C GLY A 91 4.97 15.15 -16.08
N ILE A 92 5.29 13.89 -16.37
CA ILE A 92 5.32 12.79 -15.40
C ILE A 92 6.65 12.05 -15.47
N ASN A 93 7.25 11.77 -14.31
CA ASN A 93 8.35 10.84 -14.17
C ASN A 93 7.81 9.40 -14.13
N ILE A 94 7.86 8.72 -15.27
CA ILE A 94 7.31 7.37 -15.45
C ILE A 94 7.99 6.34 -14.54
N ILE A 95 9.30 6.53 -14.27
CA ILE A 95 10.06 5.62 -13.40
C ILE A 95 9.51 5.70 -11.97
N ILE A 96 9.36 6.91 -11.44
CA ILE A 96 8.81 7.12 -10.10
C ILE A 96 7.35 6.68 -10.04
N LEU A 97 6.55 6.99 -11.06
CA LEU A 97 5.17 6.52 -11.16
C LEU A 97 5.10 4.99 -11.00
N PHE A 98 5.94 4.23 -11.72
CA PHE A 98 5.93 2.77 -11.64
C PHE A 98 6.47 2.24 -10.31
N LEU A 99 7.59 2.79 -9.83
CA LEU A 99 8.20 2.38 -8.56
C LEU A 99 7.26 2.64 -7.37
N ALA A 100 6.72 3.84 -7.26
CA ALA A 100 5.81 4.21 -6.18
C ALA A 100 4.48 3.43 -6.27
N ASN A 101 3.86 3.33 -7.45
CA ASN A 101 2.49 2.81 -7.49
C ASN A 101 2.41 1.28 -7.59
N VAL A 102 3.32 0.65 -8.33
CA VAL A 102 3.29 -0.80 -8.54
C VAL A 102 4.08 -1.50 -7.45
N PHE A 103 5.36 -1.16 -7.28
CA PHE A 103 6.22 -1.87 -6.33
C PHE A 103 5.94 -1.48 -4.88
N TRP A 104 5.82 -0.18 -4.62
CA TRP A 104 5.62 0.31 -3.26
C TRP A 104 4.18 0.12 -2.80
N TRP A 105 3.25 0.93 -3.29
CA TRP A 105 1.85 0.90 -2.87
C TRP A 105 1.17 -0.43 -3.20
N GLY A 106 1.37 -0.94 -4.42
CA GLY A 106 0.78 -2.19 -4.88
C GLY A 106 1.31 -3.44 -4.17
N ILE A 107 2.58 -3.78 -4.40
CA ILE A 107 3.15 -5.05 -3.94
C ILE A 107 3.54 -4.97 -2.45
N LEU A 108 4.46 -4.09 -2.10
CA LEU A 108 5.07 -4.07 -0.77
C LEU A 108 4.07 -3.68 0.32
N GLN A 109 3.33 -2.59 0.12
CA GLN A 109 2.40 -2.06 1.12
C GLN A 109 1.11 -2.89 1.18
N SER A 110 0.52 -3.22 0.03
CA SER A 110 -0.80 -3.86 -0.01
C SER A 110 -0.75 -5.38 -0.02
N ILE A 111 -0.16 -6.01 -1.05
CA ILE A 111 -0.16 -7.47 -1.18
C ILE A 111 0.63 -8.11 -0.03
N PHE A 112 1.86 -7.65 0.18
CA PHE A 112 2.72 -8.19 1.23
C PHE A 112 2.22 -7.84 2.63
N GLY A 113 1.68 -6.64 2.83
CA GLY A 113 1.04 -6.26 4.10
C GLY A 113 -0.12 -7.19 4.47
N LEU A 114 -1.04 -7.42 3.53
CA LEU A 114 -2.16 -8.34 3.73
C LEU A 114 -1.71 -9.79 3.88
N TYR A 115 -0.76 -10.26 3.08
CA TYR A 115 -0.22 -11.61 3.20
C TYR A 115 0.44 -11.82 4.57
N PHE A 116 1.27 -10.87 5.01
CA PHE A 116 1.87 -10.92 6.34
C PHE A 116 0.81 -10.98 7.45
N ALA A 117 -0.23 -10.15 7.37
CA ALA A 117 -1.33 -10.20 8.31
C ALA A 117 -2.06 -11.55 8.31
N ASN A 118 -2.29 -12.14 7.14
CA ASN A 118 -2.93 -13.44 6.99
C ASN A 118 -2.09 -14.60 7.56
N THR A 119 -0.76 -14.47 7.61
CA THR A 119 0.10 -15.47 8.27
C THR A 119 0.02 -15.45 9.80
N ILE A 120 -0.49 -14.36 10.38
CA ILE A 120 -0.59 -14.17 11.84
C ILE A 120 -2.04 -14.35 12.31
N VAL A 121 -2.99 -13.80 11.56
CA VAL A 121 -4.43 -13.88 11.84
C VAL A 121 -5.13 -14.28 10.56
N GLU A 122 -5.70 -15.48 10.56
CA GLU A 122 -6.41 -16.01 9.38
C GLU A 122 -7.62 -15.15 9.01
N ARG A 123 -7.92 -15.10 7.71
CA ARG A 123 -9.10 -14.41 7.19
C ARG A 123 -10.28 -15.38 7.16
N SER A 124 -11.40 -14.94 7.74
CA SER A 124 -12.65 -15.69 7.75
C SER A 124 -13.70 -15.03 6.85
N GLU A 125 -14.54 -15.83 6.21
CA GLU A 125 -15.69 -15.32 5.44
C GLU A 125 -16.73 -14.60 6.32
N VAL A 126 -16.75 -14.93 7.62
CA VAL A 126 -17.71 -14.38 8.59
C VAL A 126 -17.33 -12.96 9.03
N ASP A 127 -16.20 -12.44 8.55
CA ASP A 127 -15.74 -11.10 8.90
C ASP A 127 -16.76 -10.02 8.46
N LYS A 128 -17.20 -9.22 9.42
CA LYS A 128 -18.21 -8.19 9.20
C LYS A 128 -17.76 -7.18 8.16
N LYS A 129 -18.63 -6.94 7.18
CA LYS A 129 -18.48 -5.92 6.15
C LYS A 129 -18.56 -4.52 6.76
N MET A 130 -17.79 -3.59 6.21
CA MET A 130 -17.79 -2.18 6.57
C MET A 130 -19.10 -1.55 6.09
N GLY A 131 -19.77 -0.84 7.00
CA GLY A 131 -20.99 -0.11 6.66
C GLY A 131 -20.70 1.19 5.90
N PRO A 132 -21.74 1.86 5.37
CA PRO A 132 -21.59 3.11 4.61
C PRO A 132 -20.92 4.23 5.41
N ILE A 133 -21.25 4.36 6.70
CA ILE A 133 -20.64 5.37 7.60
C ILE A 133 -19.13 5.15 7.70
N GLY A 134 -18.69 3.91 7.84
CA GLY A 134 -17.26 3.59 7.87
C GLY A 134 -16.57 4.05 6.59
N TRP A 135 -17.15 3.72 5.42
CA TRP A 135 -16.63 4.14 4.12
C TRP A 135 -16.53 5.66 3.99
N ILE A 136 -17.57 6.38 4.40
CA ILE A 136 -17.59 7.85 4.38
C ILE A 136 -16.46 8.41 5.25
N LEU A 137 -16.29 7.90 6.48
CA LEU A 137 -15.23 8.36 7.39
C LEU A 137 -13.83 8.08 6.83
N ALA A 138 -13.62 6.89 6.25
CA ALA A 138 -12.34 6.53 5.65
C ALA A 138 -11.99 7.42 4.45
N LEU A 139 -12.96 7.68 3.56
CA LEU A 139 -12.76 8.56 2.41
C LEU A 139 -12.59 10.02 2.85
N ALA A 140 -13.41 10.51 3.78
CA ALA A 140 -13.32 11.86 4.31
C ALA A 140 -11.94 12.14 4.90
N PHE A 141 -11.36 11.18 5.64
CA PHE A 141 -10.01 11.33 6.17
C PHE A 141 -8.96 11.52 5.06
N ASN A 142 -9.00 10.71 4.01
CA ASN A 142 -8.06 10.82 2.88
C ASN A 142 -8.24 12.15 2.12
N ILE A 143 -9.47 12.60 1.94
CA ILE A 143 -9.77 13.90 1.34
C ILE A 143 -9.27 15.04 2.23
N LEU A 144 -9.42 14.94 3.55
CA LEU A 144 -8.95 15.96 4.49
C LEU A 144 -7.42 16.10 4.48
N LEU A 145 -6.68 14.99 4.36
CA LEU A 145 -5.22 15.04 4.18
C LEU A 145 -4.82 15.85 2.94
N PHE A 146 -5.52 15.64 1.83
CA PHE A 146 -5.34 16.42 0.61
C PHE A 146 -5.72 17.90 0.79
N LEU A 147 -6.90 18.18 1.38
CA LEU A 147 -7.34 19.55 1.62
C LEU A 147 -6.37 20.32 2.53
N GLY A 148 -5.78 19.64 3.53
CA GLY A 148 -4.73 20.24 4.37
C GLY A 148 -3.57 20.78 3.55
N ARG A 149 -3.08 20.00 2.56
CA ARG A 149 -2.00 20.44 1.65
C ARG A 149 -2.39 21.61 0.76
N ILE A 150 -3.63 21.65 0.27
CA ILE A 150 -4.14 22.80 -0.49
C ILE A 150 -4.13 24.06 0.38
N LEU A 151 -4.66 23.96 1.60
CA LEU A 151 -4.77 25.10 2.51
C LEU A 151 -3.40 25.64 2.93
N GLU A 152 -2.39 24.78 3.02
CA GLU A 152 -1.00 25.16 3.25
C GLU A 152 -0.32 25.76 2.01
N GLY A 153 -0.95 25.71 0.84
CA GLY A 153 -0.34 26.12 -0.43
C GLY A 153 0.81 25.22 -0.87
N THR A 154 0.90 24.00 -0.33
CA THR A 154 1.99 23.04 -0.56
C THR A 154 1.65 21.97 -1.59
N LEU A 155 0.77 22.30 -2.55
CA LEU A 155 0.49 21.40 -3.66
C LEU A 155 1.80 21.08 -4.41
N PRO A 156 1.99 19.81 -4.83
CA PRO A 156 3.14 19.44 -5.64
C PRO A 156 3.35 20.32 -6.87
N SER A 157 4.60 20.59 -7.22
CA SER A 157 4.97 21.41 -8.38
C SER A 157 4.85 20.65 -9.71
N GLY A 158 3.65 20.16 -10.04
CA GLY A 158 3.36 19.47 -11.30
C GLY A 158 2.91 20.43 -12.41
N SER A 159 3.25 20.10 -13.67
CA SER A 159 2.69 20.80 -14.83
C SER A 159 1.20 20.48 -15.01
N ILE A 160 0.43 21.38 -15.64
CA ILE A 160 -0.99 21.15 -15.95
C ILE A 160 -1.18 19.85 -16.78
N LEU A 161 -0.27 19.62 -17.74
CA LEU A 161 -0.26 18.42 -18.55
C LEU A 161 -0.02 17.17 -17.69
N GLY A 162 0.95 17.22 -16.78
CA GLY A 162 1.24 16.14 -15.83
C GLY A 162 0.02 15.80 -14.98
N TYR A 163 -0.62 16.79 -14.36
CA TYR A 163 -1.86 16.59 -13.59
C TYR A 163 -2.97 15.96 -14.43
N THR A 164 -3.19 16.47 -15.64
CA THR A 164 -4.25 15.97 -16.53
C THR A 164 -4.01 14.51 -16.90
N LEU A 165 -2.79 14.15 -17.31
CA LEU A 165 -2.44 12.77 -17.63
C LEU A 165 -2.57 11.85 -16.42
N SER A 166 -2.17 12.32 -15.24
CA SER A 166 -2.27 11.54 -13.99
C SER A 166 -3.72 11.24 -13.63
N LEU A 167 -4.62 12.21 -13.78
CA LEU A 167 -6.06 12.03 -13.57
C LEU A 167 -6.69 11.08 -14.60
N ILE A 168 -6.23 11.12 -15.86
CA ILE A 168 -6.65 10.16 -16.88
C ILE A 168 -6.21 8.75 -16.49
N ILE A 169 -4.95 8.56 -16.09
CA ILE A 169 -4.43 7.26 -15.64
C ILE A 169 -5.23 6.75 -14.43
N LEU A 170 -5.53 7.62 -13.46
CA LEU A 170 -6.35 7.29 -12.30
C LEU A 170 -7.76 6.86 -12.71
N GLY A 171 -8.41 7.62 -13.60
CA GLY A 171 -9.74 7.30 -14.12
C GLY A 171 -9.78 5.97 -14.86
N VAL A 172 -8.77 5.68 -15.70
CA VAL A 172 -8.62 4.40 -16.40
C VAL A 172 -8.42 3.26 -15.40
N ALA A 173 -7.55 3.42 -14.40
CA ALA A 173 -7.32 2.40 -13.39
C ALA A 173 -8.59 2.07 -12.58
N VAL A 174 -9.36 3.09 -12.20
CA VAL A 174 -10.66 2.92 -11.51
C VAL A 174 -11.67 2.22 -12.43
N ALA A 175 -11.78 2.63 -13.70
CA ALA A 175 -12.67 1.98 -14.66
C ALA A 175 -12.30 0.50 -14.87
N LEU A 176 -11.02 0.21 -15.03
CA LEU A 176 -10.51 -1.16 -15.12
C LEU A 176 -10.89 -1.97 -13.88
N PHE A 177 -10.67 -1.43 -12.67
CA PHE A 177 -11.05 -2.10 -11.43
C PHE A 177 -12.55 -2.43 -11.41
N ILE A 178 -13.41 -1.47 -11.80
CA ILE A 178 -14.87 -1.68 -11.84
C ILE A 178 -15.26 -2.79 -12.82
N VAL A 179 -14.58 -2.90 -13.96
CA VAL A 179 -14.85 -3.92 -14.99
C VAL A 179 -14.40 -5.31 -14.53
N ILE A 180 -13.23 -5.40 -13.89
CA ILE A 180 -12.63 -6.70 -13.55
C ILE A 180 -13.06 -7.26 -12.19
N LYS A 181 -13.62 -6.44 -11.27
CA LYS A 181 -14.05 -6.83 -9.91
C LYS A 181 -15.26 -7.78 -9.88
N LYS A 182 -15.18 -8.91 -10.58
CA LYS A 182 -16.18 -9.96 -10.48
C LYS A 182 -15.84 -10.83 -9.28
N PRO A 183 -16.83 -11.22 -8.46
CA PRO A 183 -16.59 -12.20 -7.42
C PRO A 183 -16.13 -13.50 -8.08
N GLU A 184 -14.89 -13.88 -7.79
CA GLU A 184 -14.32 -15.14 -8.26
C GLU A 184 -14.45 -16.21 -7.17
N GLU A 185 -14.42 -17.48 -7.58
CA GLU A 185 -14.46 -18.61 -6.65
C GLU A 185 -13.33 -18.54 -5.61
N GLU A 186 -13.66 -18.95 -4.38
CA GLU A 186 -12.74 -19.02 -3.25
C GLU A 186 -11.53 -19.87 -3.60
N LEU A 187 -10.34 -19.29 -3.42
CA LEU A 187 -9.09 -19.96 -3.66
C LEU A 187 -8.21 -19.81 -2.42
N GLU A 188 -7.60 -20.93 -2.03
CA GLU A 188 -6.82 -21.06 -0.81
C GLU A 188 -5.51 -20.26 -0.92
N ILE A 189 -5.09 -19.68 0.21
CA ILE A 189 -3.79 -19.03 0.31
C ILE A 189 -2.73 -20.12 0.45
N GLU A 190 -1.72 -20.09 -0.42
CA GLU A 190 -0.55 -20.93 -0.23
C GLU A 190 0.46 -20.18 0.64
N GLN A 191 0.75 -20.71 1.84
CA GLN A 191 1.83 -20.16 2.65
C GLN A 191 3.18 -20.57 2.06
N ILE A 192 3.92 -19.58 1.55
CA ILE A 192 5.20 -19.81 0.91
C ILE A 192 6.30 -19.46 1.92
N ARG A 193 6.97 -20.49 2.45
CA ARG A 193 8.05 -20.33 3.46
C ARG A 193 9.09 -19.31 3.03
N PHE A 194 9.48 -19.31 1.76
CA PHE A 194 10.45 -18.36 1.22
C PHE A 194 9.98 -16.91 1.33
N ILE A 195 8.70 -16.65 1.06
CA ILE A 195 8.13 -15.30 1.15
C ILE A 195 8.01 -14.87 2.61
N ASN A 196 7.65 -15.78 3.52
CA ASN A 196 7.64 -15.48 4.95
C ASN A 196 9.03 -15.06 5.47
N ILE A 197 10.10 -15.70 4.97
CA ILE A 197 11.48 -15.31 5.28
C ILE A 197 11.78 -13.93 4.67
N LEU A 198 11.44 -13.73 3.40
CA LEU A 198 11.65 -12.46 2.70
C LEU A 198 11.00 -11.27 3.43
N LEU A 199 9.76 -11.45 3.93
CA LEU A 199 9.04 -10.41 4.68
C LEU A 199 9.67 -10.11 6.04
N LYS A 200 10.15 -11.14 6.74
CA LYS A 200 10.90 -10.93 8.00
C LYS A 200 12.20 -10.16 7.74
N VAL A 201 12.91 -10.50 6.67
CA VAL A 201 14.12 -9.78 6.25
C VAL A 201 13.79 -8.33 5.86
N GLN A 202 12.70 -8.10 5.12
CA GLN A 202 12.21 -6.76 4.78
C GLN A 202 11.98 -5.92 6.03
N ILE A 203 11.25 -6.45 7.02
CA ILE A 203 10.98 -5.75 8.29
C ILE A 203 12.29 -5.37 8.98
N VAL A 204 13.24 -6.29 9.08
CA VAL A 204 14.55 -6.03 9.71
C VAL A 204 15.31 -4.95 8.94
N ILE A 205 15.35 -5.02 7.61
CA ILE A 205 16.01 -4.00 6.77
C ILE A 205 15.38 -2.63 7.00
N CYS A 206 14.04 -2.52 6.98
CA CYS A 206 13.34 -1.26 7.21
C CYS A 206 13.65 -0.66 8.59
N LEU A 207 13.61 -1.48 9.64
CA LEU A 207 13.92 -1.04 11.00
C LEU A 207 15.36 -0.55 11.10
N VAL A 208 16.33 -1.34 10.64
CA VAL A 208 17.76 -0.98 10.68
C VAL A 208 18.00 0.32 9.90
N MET A 209 17.47 0.41 8.68
CA MET A 209 17.69 1.58 7.84
C MET A 209 17.02 2.84 8.39
N GLY A 210 15.83 2.75 9.01
CA GLY A 210 15.18 3.90 9.66
C GLY A 210 15.99 4.50 10.82
N PHE A 211 16.83 3.71 11.49
CA PHE A 211 17.79 4.20 12.48
C PHE A 211 19.12 4.68 11.85
N VAL A 212 19.62 3.97 10.83
CA VAL A 212 20.91 4.27 10.19
C VAL A 212 20.86 5.54 9.32
N LEU A 213 19.71 5.87 8.72
CA LEU A 213 19.53 7.04 7.85
C LEU A 213 19.86 8.39 8.53
N ILE A 214 19.91 8.44 9.86
CA ILE A 214 20.38 9.59 10.63
C ILE A 214 21.87 9.90 10.33
N PHE A 215 22.66 8.91 9.93
CA PHE A 215 24.11 8.96 9.87
C PHE A 215 24.64 8.86 8.42
N ILE A 216 24.63 9.96 7.66
CA ILE A 216 25.39 10.27 6.42
C ILE A 216 25.23 9.31 5.20
N ILE A 217 24.82 8.06 5.36
CA ILE A 217 24.67 7.05 4.29
C ILE A 217 23.28 7.16 3.61
N GLY A 218 22.71 8.36 3.55
CA GLY A 218 21.33 8.58 3.09
C GLY A 218 21.07 8.09 1.67
N ILE A 219 21.93 8.49 0.73
CA ILE A 219 21.77 8.18 -0.69
C ILE A 219 22.02 6.69 -0.98
N ILE A 220 23.06 6.11 -0.38
CA ILE A 220 23.37 4.68 -0.59
C ILE A 220 22.27 3.80 0.01
N ALA A 221 21.79 4.12 1.21
CA ALA A 221 20.68 3.41 1.83
C ALA A 221 19.40 3.51 0.98
N LEU A 222 19.14 4.68 0.39
CA LEU A 222 18.03 4.87 -0.55
C LEU A 222 18.15 3.95 -1.77
N TYR A 223 19.31 3.92 -2.44
CA TYR A 223 19.52 3.04 -3.58
C TYR A 223 19.41 1.56 -3.23
N LEU A 224 20.00 1.13 -2.11
CA LEU A 224 19.90 -0.25 -1.64
C LEU A 224 18.45 -0.64 -1.38
N PHE A 225 17.66 0.26 -0.82
CA PHE A 225 16.25 0.01 -0.58
C PHE A 225 15.43 -0.07 -1.86
N ILE A 226 15.68 0.82 -2.83
CA ILE A 226 15.03 0.76 -4.14
C ILE A 226 15.35 -0.58 -4.82
N LEU A 227 16.62 -1.00 -4.83
CA LEU A 227 17.04 -2.29 -5.37
C LEU A 227 16.35 -3.46 -4.65
N TRP A 228 16.28 -3.40 -3.32
CA TRP A 228 15.59 -4.40 -2.51
C TRP A 228 14.08 -4.46 -2.80
N SER A 229 13.43 -3.30 -2.99
CA SER A 229 12.01 -3.21 -3.33
C SER A 229 11.70 -3.78 -4.72
N ILE A 230 12.57 -3.50 -5.68
CA ILE A 230 12.47 -4.08 -7.02
C ILE A 230 12.68 -5.59 -6.95
N PHE A 231 13.71 -6.05 -6.23
CA PHE A 231 13.99 -7.48 -6.06
C PHE A 231 12.82 -8.24 -5.44
N THR A 232 12.26 -7.73 -4.34
CA THR A 232 11.10 -8.33 -3.67
C THR A 232 9.85 -8.33 -4.57
N GLY A 233 9.63 -7.26 -5.33
CA GLY A 233 8.56 -7.20 -6.32
C GLY A 233 8.73 -8.17 -7.48
N ILE A 234 9.95 -8.34 -8.00
CA ILE A 234 10.26 -9.34 -9.03
C ILE A 234 9.99 -10.75 -8.51
N ILE A 235 10.39 -11.04 -7.26
CA ILE A 235 10.06 -12.32 -6.62
C ILE A 235 8.55 -12.52 -6.61
N TYR A 236 7.77 -11.54 -6.13
CA TYR A 236 6.32 -11.62 -6.15
C TYR A 236 5.79 -11.94 -7.55
N ILE A 237 6.22 -11.22 -8.59
CA ILE A 237 5.80 -11.43 -9.97
C ILE A 237 6.11 -12.85 -10.44
N ILE A 238 7.30 -13.37 -10.15
CA ILE A 238 7.69 -14.75 -10.50
C ILE A 238 6.75 -15.77 -9.84
N PHE A 239 6.44 -15.58 -8.55
CA PHE A 239 5.53 -16.46 -7.84
C PHE A 239 4.10 -16.35 -8.38
N ALA A 240 3.62 -15.14 -8.65
CA ALA A 240 2.30 -14.89 -9.24
C ALA A 240 2.16 -15.55 -10.63
N ILE A 241 3.17 -15.45 -11.49
CA ILE A 241 3.19 -16.13 -12.81
C ILE A 241 3.14 -17.65 -12.66
N LYS A 242 3.78 -18.20 -11.62
CA LYS A 242 3.70 -19.64 -11.29
C LYS A 242 2.35 -20.06 -10.67
N GLY A 243 1.36 -19.16 -10.65
CA GLY A 243 0.02 -19.41 -10.12
C GLY A 243 -0.06 -19.38 -8.59
N LYS A 244 1.01 -18.96 -7.91
CA LYS A 244 1.05 -18.86 -6.45
C LYS A 244 0.33 -17.59 -6.01
N ARG A 245 -0.48 -17.70 -4.95
CA ARG A 245 -1.38 -16.64 -4.50
C ARG A 245 -1.10 -16.22 -3.09
N PHE A 246 -1.21 -14.93 -2.86
CA PHE A 246 -0.88 -14.29 -1.59
C PHE A 246 -2.13 -13.83 -0.83
N ILE A 247 -3.20 -13.50 -1.55
CA ILE A 247 -4.46 -13.02 -0.99
C ILE A 247 -5.55 -14.05 -1.25
N GLY A 248 -6.28 -14.41 -0.20
CA GLY A 248 -7.38 -15.35 -0.27
C GLY A 248 -8.08 -15.48 1.07
N ILE A 249 -8.85 -16.56 1.21
CA ILE A 249 -9.53 -16.96 2.45
C ILE A 249 -8.95 -18.32 2.82
N VAL A 250 -8.64 -18.52 4.09
CA VAL A 250 -8.23 -19.84 4.59
C VAL A 250 -9.52 -20.58 4.93
N ARG A 251 -9.80 -21.72 4.28
CA ARG A 251 -10.83 -22.62 4.78
C ARG A 251 -10.27 -23.30 6.02
N SER A 252 -11.00 -23.23 7.14
CA SER A 252 -10.75 -24.19 8.21
C SER A 252 -11.04 -25.56 7.62
N THR A 253 -10.03 -26.41 7.56
CA THR A 253 -10.26 -27.84 7.41
C THR A 253 -10.88 -28.29 8.73
N ASP A 254 -12.20 -28.36 8.76
CA ASP A 254 -12.96 -29.04 9.81
C ASP A 254 -12.65 -30.55 9.81
#